data_AF-A0A1T5CPB8-F1
#
_entry.id   AF-A0A1T5CPB8-F1
#
_cell.length_a   1.000
_cell.length_b   1.000
_cell.length_c   1.000
_cell.angle_alpha   90.00
_cell.angle_beta   90.00
_cell.angle_gamma   90.00
#
_symmetry.space_group_name_H-M   'P 1'
#
loop_
_entity.id
_entity.type
_entity.pdbx_description
1 polymer ?
#
loop_
_entity_poly.entity_id
_entity_poly.type
_entity_poly.pdbx_seq_one_letter_code
_entity_poly.pdbx_strand_id
1 'polypeptide(L)'
;MNPRDSKTFVLEDERLHRIIRRSVTFGDIVPSDVTKDDGKERGQYFMGISANAMGTLEFLLKQWANDGNSQNLGTEKDPLIGVQDKDGLFTMPADPLVKRYRGLSTFNIVKGGEYCFIPSLSALQWISDL
;
A
#
# COMPACT_ATOMS: atom_id res chain seq x y z
N MET A 1 -6.53 -0.92 0.44
CA MET A 1 -6.39 -2.37 0.66
C MET A 1 -7.28 -2.79 1.82
N ASN A 2 -8.31 -3.58 1.54
CA ASN A 2 -9.22 -4.15 2.52
C ASN A 2 -10.00 -5.28 1.80
N PRO A 3 -9.73 -6.56 2.09
CA PRO A 3 -10.43 -7.69 1.48
C PRO A 3 -11.93 -7.74 1.84
N ARG A 4 -12.34 -7.06 2.93
CA ARG A 4 -13.70 -7.11 3.48
C ARG A 4 -14.07 -8.56 3.76
N ASP A 5 -15.30 -8.96 3.44
CA ASP A 5 -15.80 -10.32 3.65
C ASP A 5 -15.39 -11.29 2.51
N SER A 6 -14.36 -10.96 1.72
CA SER A 6 -13.88 -11.88 0.68
C SER A 6 -13.29 -13.15 1.31
N LYS A 7 -13.60 -14.31 0.74
CA LYS A 7 -12.98 -15.57 1.16
C LYS A 7 -11.49 -15.54 0.80
N THR A 8 -10.64 -15.39 1.80
CA THR A 8 -9.18 -15.47 1.66
C THR A 8 -8.73 -16.94 1.66
N PHE A 9 -7.61 -17.21 1.00
CA PHE A 9 -7.02 -18.55 0.99
C PHE A 9 -6.34 -18.88 2.34
N VAL A 10 -5.78 -17.86 2.99
CA VAL A 10 -5.21 -17.93 4.34
C VAL A 10 -6.26 -17.50 5.35
N LEU A 11 -6.46 -18.30 6.40
CA LEU A 11 -7.43 -18.02 7.45
C LEU A 11 -6.86 -16.96 8.40
N GLU A 12 -7.40 -15.74 8.34
CA GLU A 12 -6.94 -14.58 9.09
C GLU A 12 -8.14 -13.72 9.51
N ASP A 13 -8.02 -12.99 10.64
CA ASP A 13 -9.02 -11.98 11.01
C ASP A 13 -8.64 -10.65 10.33
N GLU A 14 -9.33 -10.33 9.24
CA GLU A 14 -9.02 -9.18 8.39
C GLU A 14 -9.12 -7.84 9.14
N ARG A 15 -9.89 -7.80 10.24
CA ARG A 15 -10.17 -6.57 10.99
C ARG A 15 -9.00 -6.15 11.85
N LEU A 16 -8.10 -7.08 12.20
CA LEU A 16 -6.87 -6.82 12.92
C LEU A 16 -5.86 -6.02 12.09
N HIS A 17 -5.96 -6.08 10.75
CA HIS A 17 -5.03 -5.45 9.82
C HIS A 17 -5.45 -4.03 9.41
N ARG A 18 -6.47 -3.45 10.05
CA ARG A 18 -6.98 -2.12 9.70
C ARG A 18 -6.03 -1.01 10.16
N ILE A 19 -5.89 0.01 9.31
CA ILE A 19 -5.14 1.24 9.59
C ILE A 19 -6.00 2.47 9.38
N ILE A 20 -5.69 3.55 10.09
CA ILE A 20 -6.20 4.89 9.79
C ILE A 20 -5.18 5.59 8.92
N ARG A 21 -5.60 6.10 7.75
CA ARG A 21 -4.71 6.85 6.85
C ARG A 21 -4.89 8.35 7.02
N ARG A 22 -3.79 9.08 7.16
CA ARG A 22 -3.73 10.55 7.24
C ARG A 22 -2.72 11.14 6.26
N SER A 23 -2.55 10.47 5.12
CA SER A 23 -1.60 10.85 4.08
C SER A 23 -1.94 12.19 3.41
N VAL A 24 -0.92 12.86 2.87
CA VAL A 24 -1.05 14.09 2.07
C VAL A 24 -0.23 13.97 0.80
N THR A 25 -0.65 14.66 -0.27
CA THR A 25 0.08 14.69 -1.56
C THR A 25 1.10 15.83 -1.59
N PHE A 26 2.13 15.69 -2.42
CA PHE A 26 3.11 16.75 -2.67
C PHE A 26 3.45 16.85 -4.16
N GLY A 27 4.01 18.01 -4.54
CA GLY A 27 4.37 18.34 -5.92
C GLY A 27 3.23 19.01 -6.69
N ASP A 28 3.57 19.55 -7.86
CA ASP A 28 2.63 20.27 -8.72
C ASP A 28 1.59 19.33 -9.33
N ILE A 29 0.38 19.84 -9.60
CA ILE A 29 -0.62 19.13 -10.40
C ILE A 29 -0.05 18.89 -11.80
N VAL A 30 -0.23 17.67 -12.32
CA VAL A 30 0.17 17.31 -13.69
C VAL A 30 -0.75 18.04 -14.68
N PRO A 31 -0.19 18.88 -15.59
CA PRO A 31 -0.98 19.52 -16.65
C PRO A 31 -1.64 18.48 -17.57
N SER A 32 -2.81 18.79 -18.13
CA SER A 32 -3.60 17.81 -18.90
C SER A 32 -2.98 17.39 -20.24
N ASP A 33 -2.03 18.16 -20.76
CA ASP A 33 -1.29 17.88 -21.99
C ASP A 33 -0.06 16.98 -21.76
N VAL A 34 0.36 16.78 -20.51
CA VAL A 34 1.49 15.91 -20.16
C VAL A 34 1.07 14.44 -20.20
N THR A 35 1.62 13.71 -21.17
CA THR A 35 1.33 12.27 -21.41
C THR A 35 2.53 11.37 -21.18
N LYS A 36 3.69 11.95 -20.86
CA LYS A 36 4.94 11.26 -20.56
C LYS A 36 5.50 11.78 -19.24
N ASP A 37 6.40 11.03 -18.62
CA ASP A 37 7.13 11.48 -17.45
C ASP A 37 7.87 12.80 -17.77
N ASP A 38 7.53 13.86 -17.04
CA ASP A 38 8.14 15.19 -17.17
C ASP A 38 9.31 15.40 -16.18
N GLY A 39 9.66 14.35 -15.42
CA GLY A 39 10.77 14.34 -14.48
C GLY A 39 10.55 15.13 -13.20
N LYS A 40 9.37 15.75 -12.98
CA LYS A 40 9.14 16.50 -11.73
C LYS A 40 8.69 15.57 -10.60
N GLU A 41 9.22 15.85 -9.42
CA GLU A 41 8.93 15.05 -8.23
C GLU A 41 7.51 15.30 -7.72
N ARG A 42 6.73 14.22 -7.65
CA ARG A 42 5.35 14.21 -7.16
C ARG A 42 5.05 12.92 -6.43
N GLY A 43 4.10 12.97 -5.52
CA GLY A 43 3.65 11.76 -4.86
C GLY A 43 2.83 12.01 -3.62
N GLN A 44 3.02 11.14 -2.64
CA GLN A 44 2.27 11.13 -1.40
C GLN A 44 3.21 10.88 -0.22
N TYR A 45 3.10 11.72 0.79
CA TYR A 45 3.55 11.37 2.14
C TYR A 45 2.52 10.43 2.74
N PHE A 46 2.86 9.14 2.75
CA PHE A 46 2.00 8.13 3.32
C PHE A 46 2.10 8.16 4.85
N MET A 47 0.95 8.26 5.53
CA MET A 47 0.86 8.18 6.99
C MET A 47 -0.22 7.18 7.37
N GLY A 48 0.20 6.06 7.95
CA GLY A 48 -0.67 5.01 8.49
C GLY A 48 -0.56 4.93 10.00
N ILE A 49 -1.70 5.00 10.70
CA ILE A 49 -1.78 4.95 12.16
C ILE A 49 -2.41 3.61 12.55
N SER A 50 -1.75 2.91 13.47
CA SER A 50 -2.21 1.66 14.07
C SER A 50 -1.60 1.47 15.47
N ALA A 51 -2.16 0.55 16.25
CA ALA A 51 -1.59 0.14 17.54
C ALA A 51 -0.45 -0.89 17.41
N ASN A 52 -0.32 -1.55 16.26
CA ASN A 52 0.69 -2.57 15.99
C ASN A 52 1.13 -2.47 14.53
N ALA A 53 2.24 -1.77 14.26
CA ALA A 53 2.74 -1.55 12.91
C ALA A 53 3.08 -2.87 12.19
N MET A 54 3.65 -3.84 12.89
CA MET A 54 4.02 -5.15 12.33
C MET A 54 2.79 -5.96 11.91
N GLY A 55 1.77 -5.97 12.77
CA GLY A 55 0.50 -6.65 12.52
C GLY A 55 -0.43 -5.90 11.57
N THR A 56 -0.09 -4.68 11.15
CA THR A 56 -0.93 -3.89 10.24
C THR A 56 -0.14 -3.47 9.01
N LEU A 57 0.58 -2.35 9.03
CA LEU A 57 1.24 -1.79 7.86
C LEU A 57 2.18 -2.78 7.16
N GLU A 58 3.04 -3.44 7.94
CA GLU A 58 3.97 -4.44 7.40
C GLU A 58 3.25 -5.66 6.83
N PHE A 59 2.19 -6.10 7.51
CA PHE A 59 1.33 -7.19 7.03
C PHE A 59 0.66 -6.82 5.71
N LEU A 60 0.02 -5.64 5.63
CA LEU A 60 -0.61 -5.12 4.42
C LEU A 60 0.38 -5.11 3.25
N LEU A 61 1.60 -4.59 3.47
CA LEU A 61 2.61 -4.51 2.42
C LEU A 61 3.14 -5.90 2.01
N LYS A 62 3.49 -6.75 2.96
CA LYS A 62 4.12 -8.05 2.68
C LYS A 62 3.13 -9.10 2.17
N GLN A 63 2.00 -9.24 2.85
CA GLN A 63 1.07 -10.36 2.64
C GLN A 63 -0.07 -10.05 1.67
N TRP A 64 -0.45 -8.78 1.53
CA TRP A 64 -1.57 -8.39 0.68
C TRP A 64 -1.15 -7.59 -0.56
N ALA A 65 -0.08 -6.76 -0.48
CA ALA A 65 0.42 -6.05 -1.66
C ALA A 65 1.46 -6.84 -2.45
N ASN A 66 2.44 -7.43 -1.77
CA ASN A 66 3.60 -8.03 -2.42
C ASN A 66 3.55 -9.56 -2.52
N ASP A 67 2.48 -10.18 -2.00
CA ASP A 67 2.22 -11.62 -2.09
C ASP A 67 0.77 -11.85 -2.51
N GLY A 68 0.58 -12.52 -3.65
CA GLY A 68 -0.74 -12.84 -4.19
C GLY A 68 -1.37 -14.08 -3.56
N ASN A 69 -0.60 -14.87 -2.81
CA ASN A 69 -1.05 -16.18 -2.33
C ASN A 69 -2.21 -16.09 -1.33
N SER A 70 -2.25 -15.03 -0.51
CA SER A 70 -3.37 -14.76 0.42
C SER A 70 -4.73 -14.68 -0.29
N GLN A 71 -4.74 -14.26 -1.55
CA GLN A 71 -5.91 -14.12 -2.41
C GLN A 71 -5.99 -15.18 -3.51
N ASN A 72 -5.16 -16.24 -3.44
CA ASN A 72 -5.05 -17.27 -4.47
C ASN A 72 -4.69 -16.73 -5.87
N LEU A 73 -3.88 -15.67 -5.91
CA LEU A 73 -3.40 -15.03 -7.13
C LEU A 73 -1.95 -15.43 -7.51
N GLY A 74 -1.37 -16.38 -6.77
CA GLY A 74 -0.01 -16.85 -7.01
C GLY A 74 1.02 -15.72 -6.86
N THR A 75 1.73 -15.42 -7.95
CA THR A 75 2.77 -14.38 -7.99
C THR A 75 2.25 -12.99 -8.33
N GLU A 76 0.95 -12.81 -8.57
CA GLU A 76 0.39 -11.49 -8.86
C GLU A 76 0.44 -10.60 -7.62
N LYS A 77 0.93 -9.38 -7.78
CA LYS A 77 1.06 -8.36 -6.71
C LYS A 77 0.03 -7.25 -6.95
N ASP A 78 -0.26 -6.46 -5.92
CA ASP A 78 -1.10 -5.27 -6.06
C ASP A 78 -0.55 -4.37 -7.18
N PRO A 79 -1.37 -4.02 -8.19
CA PRO A 79 -0.87 -3.37 -9.40
C PRO A 79 -0.47 -1.90 -9.20
N LEU A 80 -0.80 -1.29 -8.05
CA LEU A 80 -0.53 0.11 -7.76
C LEU A 80 0.61 0.28 -6.77
N ILE A 81 0.59 -0.46 -5.66
CA ILE A 81 1.55 -0.30 -4.56
C ILE A 81 2.52 -1.45 -4.39
N GLY A 82 2.29 -2.58 -5.06
CA GLY A 82 3.21 -3.72 -5.06
C GLY A 82 4.50 -3.40 -5.83
N VAL A 83 5.62 -3.94 -5.35
CA VAL A 83 6.91 -3.89 -6.04
C VAL A 83 6.96 -5.00 -7.07
N GLN A 84 6.78 -4.63 -8.33
CA GLN A 84 6.64 -5.56 -9.45
C GLN A 84 7.97 -6.20 -9.83
N ASP A 85 7.91 -7.48 -10.21
CA ASP A 85 9.02 -8.18 -10.85
C ASP A 85 9.05 -7.85 -12.36
N LYS A 86 10.12 -8.22 -13.06
CA LYS A 86 10.26 -7.96 -14.51
C LYS A 86 9.08 -8.48 -15.33
N ASP A 87 8.51 -9.61 -14.93
CA ASP A 87 7.36 -10.25 -15.59
C ASP A 87 6.04 -10.02 -14.82
N GLY A 88 5.91 -8.88 -14.13
CA GLY A 88 4.73 -8.52 -13.33
C GLY A 88 3.42 -8.80 -14.07
N LEU A 89 2.50 -9.49 -13.38
CA LEU A 89 1.23 -9.97 -13.93
C LEU A 89 0.06 -9.31 -13.18
N PHE A 90 -0.98 -8.93 -13.92
CA PHE A 90 -2.25 -8.50 -13.37
C PHE A 90 -3.41 -9.12 -14.17
N THR A 91 -4.27 -9.85 -13.50
CA THR A 91 -5.47 -10.45 -14.07
C THR A 91 -6.70 -9.60 -13.74
N MET A 92 -7.42 -9.16 -14.77
CA MET A 92 -8.68 -8.44 -14.65
C MET A 92 -9.85 -9.33 -15.10
N PRO A 93 -10.94 -9.42 -14.30
CA PRO A 93 -12.18 -10.05 -14.73
C PRO A 93 -12.71 -9.39 -16.02
N ALA A 94 -13.08 -10.21 -17.00
CA ALA A 94 -13.66 -9.79 -18.27
C ALA A 94 -14.47 -10.93 -18.90
N ASP A 95 -15.36 -10.58 -19.82
CA ASP A 95 -16.27 -11.47 -20.55
C ASP A 95 -15.97 -11.35 -22.07
N PRO A 96 -15.78 -12.45 -22.83
CA PRO A 96 -15.90 -13.88 -22.45
C PRO A 96 -14.65 -14.48 -21.80
N LEU A 97 -13.51 -13.80 -21.89
CA LEU A 97 -12.25 -14.30 -21.36
C LEU A 97 -11.60 -13.26 -20.45
N VAL A 98 -11.00 -13.74 -19.36
CA VAL A 98 -10.19 -12.91 -18.46
C VAL A 98 -9.07 -12.21 -19.23
N LYS A 99 -8.78 -10.96 -18.85
CA LYS A 99 -7.69 -10.18 -19.43
C LYS A 99 -6.46 -10.29 -18.52
N ARG A 100 -5.33 -10.67 -19.10
CA ARG A 100 -4.04 -10.73 -18.40
C ARG A 100 -3.09 -9.68 -18.96
N TYR A 101 -2.60 -8.82 -18.10
CA TYR A 101 -1.61 -7.79 -18.39
C TYR A 101 -0.27 -8.27 -17.87
N ARG A 102 0.77 -8.23 -18.73
CA ARG A 102 2.14 -8.69 -18.42
C ARG A 102 3.11 -7.52 -18.52
N GLY A 103 4.24 -7.63 -17.84
CA GLY A 103 5.27 -6.59 -17.81
C GLY A 103 4.80 -5.36 -17.03
N LEU A 104 3.97 -5.57 -16.00
CA LEU A 104 3.51 -4.47 -15.16
C LEU A 104 4.70 -3.80 -14.48
N SER A 105 4.76 -2.48 -14.58
CA SER A 105 5.82 -1.68 -13.96
C SER A 105 5.46 -1.28 -12.54
N THR A 106 6.47 -1.06 -11.70
CA THR A 106 6.28 -0.41 -10.40
C THR A 106 6.05 1.10 -10.64
N PHE A 107 4.90 1.62 -10.21
CA PHE A 107 4.52 3.03 -10.43
C PHE A 107 4.90 3.98 -9.28
N ASN A 108 5.46 3.45 -8.21
CA ASN A 108 5.81 4.23 -7.02
C ASN A 108 7.25 3.89 -6.58
N ILE A 109 7.90 4.87 -5.93
CA ILE A 109 9.25 4.70 -5.39
C ILE A 109 9.23 5.21 -3.95
N VAL A 110 9.54 4.33 -3.00
CA VAL A 110 9.71 4.71 -1.59
C VAL A 110 11.07 5.41 -1.45
N LYS A 111 11.03 6.70 -1.12
CA LYS A 111 12.26 7.51 -0.92
C LYS A 111 12.74 7.55 0.54
N GLY A 112 11.96 7.00 1.46
CA GLY A 112 12.26 6.97 2.89
C GLY A 112 10.99 6.75 3.71
N GLY A 113 11.17 6.50 5.00
CA GLY A 113 10.09 6.30 5.96
C GLY A 113 10.65 6.04 7.36
N GLU A 114 9.81 6.22 8.37
CA GLU A 114 10.16 5.94 9.77
C GLU A 114 8.92 5.47 10.54
N TYR A 115 9.15 4.65 11.56
CA TYR A 115 8.15 4.28 12.54
C TYR A 115 8.19 5.21 13.75
N CYS A 116 7.14 6.01 13.91
CA CYS A 116 7.00 6.94 15.02
C CYS A 116 5.91 6.49 15.99
N PHE A 117 6.03 6.91 17.25
CA PHE A 117 4.99 6.76 18.26
C PHE A 117 4.34 8.11 18.56
N ILE A 118 3.01 8.16 18.62
CA ILE A 118 2.25 9.36 19.02
C ILE A 118 1.83 9.18 20.48
N PRO A 119 2.54 9.79 21.44
CA PRO A 119 2.21 9.68 22.85
C PRO A 119 0.89 10.39 23.19
N SER A 120 0.28 10.00 24.32
CA SER A 120 -0.83 10.77 24.89
C SER A 120 -0.35 12.13 25.39
N LEU A 121 -1.29 13.08 25.54
CA LEU A 121 -0.99 14.39 26.13
C LEU A 121 -0.40 14.26 27.54
N SER A 122 -0.88 13.31 28.35
CA SER A 122 -0.35 13.05 29.69
C SER A 122 1.10 12.55 29.67
N ALA A 123 1.47 11.72 28.70
CA ALA A 123 2.85 11.25 28.55
C ALA A 123 3.77 12.38 28.09
N LEU A 124 3.30 13.25 27.20
CA LEU A 124 4.06 14.45 26.78
C LEU A 124 4.30 15.40 27.95
N GLN A 125 3.28 15.67 28.77
CA GLN A 125 3.40 16.50 29.98
C GLN A 125 4.42 15.91 30.96
N TRP A 126 4.36 14.60 31.19
CA TRP A 126 5.34 13.93 32.05
C TRP A 126 6.76 14.03 31.52
N ILE A 127 6.97 13.91 30.19
CA ILE A 127 8.29 14.03 29.57
C ILE A 127 8.81 15.48 29.63
N SER A 128 7.95 16.49 29.51
CA SER A 128 8.36 17.89 29.51
C SER A 128 8.77 18.42 30.88
N ASP A 129 8.29 17.78 31.95
CA ASP A 129 8.55 18.18 33.33
C ASP A 129 9.78 17.45 33.94
N LEU A 130 10.51 16.66 33.14
CA LEU A 130 11.82 16.07 33.47
C LEU A 130 12.94 17.12 33.38
#